data_AF-A0A6G8CPL1-F1
#
_entry.id   AF-A0A6G8CPL1-F1
#
_cell.length_a   1.000
_cell.length_b   1.000
_cell.length_c   1.000
_cell.angle_alpha   90.00
_cell.angle_beta   90.00
_cell.angle_gamma   90.00
#
_symmetry.space_group_name_H-M   'P 1'
#
loop_
_entity.id
_entity.type
_entity.pdbx_description
1 polymer ?
#
loop_
_entity_poly.entity_id
_entity_poly.type
_entity_poly.pdbx_seq_one_letter_code
_entity_poly.pdbx_strand_id
1 'polypeptide(L)'
;METLEFLYKNSDGETKLRKVINWAEEGHYIVGNDLESNGAPRTFRKDRITEYLNGSASALKEPHSGPPPKLIKAAPEAQRPNILFTGFASALRAQLETDSTAAGLKVVKTVTQNLAFVCAGPNAGPTKVAKARVQGSFIVGPDDLPELLESGVLPDRIFD
;
A
#
# COMPACT_ATOMS: atom_id res chain seq x y z
N MET A 1 14.13 9.32 21.91
CA MET A 1 13.51 8.53 20.82
C MET A 1 12.51 9.42 20.15
N GLU A 2 12.60 9.58 18.84
CA GLU A 2 11.64 10.36 18.08
C GLU A 2 10.35 9.56 17.90
N THR A 3 9.22 10.15 18.27
CA THR A 3 7.89 9.53 18.19
C THR A 3 7.09 10.27 17.14
N LEU A 4 6.57 9.55 16.14
CA LEU A 4 5.59 10.11 15.22
C LEU A 4 4.20 10.00 15.84
N GLU A 5 3.44 11.08 15.79
CA GLU A 5 2.10 11.13 16.34
C GLU A 5 1.14 11.75 15.32
N PHE A 6 0.09 11.03 14.97
CA PHE A 6 -0.81 11.43 13.90
C PHE A 6 -2.21 10.83 14.03
N LEU A 7 -3.20 11.50 13.43
CA LEU A 7 -4.56 11.00 13.27
C LEU A 7 -4.68 10.22 11.96
N TYR A 8 -5.06 8.95 12.07
CA TYR A 8 -5.14 8.01 10.96
C TYR A 8 -6.58 7.58 10.69
N LYS A 9 -7.03 7.69 9.43
CA LYS A 9 -8.38 7.29 9.02
C LYS A 9 -8.36 5.96 8.26
N ASN A 10 -8.99 4.92 8.81
CA ASN A 10 -9.07 3.60 8.18
C ASN A 10 -10.11 3.55 7.04
N SER A 11 -10.27 2.38 6.41
CA SER A 11 -11.23 2.18 5.29
C SER A 11 -12.68 2.36 5.69
N ASP A 12 -13.01 2.08 6.95
CA ASP A 12 -14.38 2.24 7.49
C ASP A 12 -14.69 3.70 7.85
N GLY A 13 -13.71 4.59 7.69
CA GLY A 13 -13.81 6.00 7.99
C GLY A 13 -13.61 6.36 9.45
N GLU A 14 -13.24 5.40 10.30
CA GLU A 14 -12.87 5.62 11.69
C GLU A 14 -11.49 6.27 11.77
N THR A 15 -11.40 7.37 12.54
CA THR A 15 -10.15 8.07 12.80
C THR A 15 -9.62 7.70 14.18
N LYS A 16 -8.37 7.26 14.26
CA LYS A 16 -7.68 6.92 15.51
C LYS A 16 -6.35 7.66 15.63
N LEU A 17 -6.00 8.04 16.85
CA LEU A 17 -4.66 8.51 17.18
C LEU A 17 -3.67 7.35 17.07
N ARG A 18 -2.51 7.59 16.46
CA ARG A 18 -1.40 6.65 16.36
C ARG A 18 -0.13 7.29 16.91
N LYS A 19 0.64 6.51 17.66
CA LYS A 19 1.97 6.87 18.16
C LYS A 19 2.97 5.81 17.73
N VAL A 20 3.86 6.16 16.82
CA VAL A 20 4.78 5.21 16.21
C VAL A 20 6.22 5.54 16.58
N ILE A 21 6.94 4.54 17.07
CA ILE A 21 8.38 4.61 17.39
C ILE A 21 9.17 3.62 16.55
N ASN A 22 10.51 3.76 16.53
CA ASN A 22 11.40 2.93 15.72
C ASN A 22 10.93 2.84 14.26
N TRP A 23 10.49 3.99 13.73
CA TRP A 23 9.81 4.04 12.46
C TRP A 23 10.78 4.28 11.30
N ALA A 24 10.35 3.92 10.10
CA ALA A 24 11.00 4.25 8.84
C ALA A 24 9.96 4.73 7.82
N GLU A 25 10.40 5.63 6.95
CA GLU A 25 9.60 6.08 5.81
C GLU A 25 9.91 5.21 4.58
N GLU A 26 8.89 4.53 4.04
CA GLU A 26 9.00 3.62 2.90
C GLU A 26 8.00 4.01 1.80
N GLY A 27 8.41 4.92 0.91
CA GLY A 27 7.60 5.37 -0.22
C GLY A 27 6.28 6.00 0.26
N HIS A 28 5.15 5.32 0.05
CA HIS A 28 3.83 5.78 0.50
C HIS A 28 3.47 5.40 1.96
N TYR A 29 4.41 4.78 2.69
CA TYR A 29 4.15 4.19 3.99
C TYR A 29 5.04 4.75 5.10
N ILE A 30 4.53 4.68 6.31
CA ILE A 30 5.29 4.75 7.56
C ILE A 30 5.18 3.37 8.21
N VAL A 31 6.32 2.72 8.44
CA VAL A 31 6.41 1.44 9.14
C VAL A 31 7.07 1.65 10.49
N GLY A 32 6.59 0.99 11.54
CA GLY A 32 7.21 1.07 12.87
C GLY A 32 6.37 0.40 13.94
N ASN A 33 6.78 0.55 15.20
CA ASN A 33 6.07 -0.04 16.33
C ASN A 33 4.99 0.92 16.83
N ASP A 34 3.72 0.51 16.76
CA ASP A 34 2.58 1.31 17.18
C ASP A 34 2.29 1.12 18.67
N LEU A 35 2.55 2.18 19.45
CA LEU A 35 2.32 2.19 20.90
C LEU A 35 0.83 2.08 21.24
N GLU A 36 -0.07 2.50 20.36
CA GLU A 36 -1.52 2.37 20.55
C GLU A 36 -2.00 0.94 20.24
N SER A 37 -1.11 0.05 19.78
CA SER A 37 -1.34 -1.38 19.57
C SER A 37 -0.33 -2.24 20.34
N ASN A 38 -0.07 -1.89 21.61
CA ASN A 38 0.86 -2.61 22.49
C ASN A 38 2.29 -2.74 21.92
N GLY A 39 2.72 -1.80 21.08
CA GLY A 39 4.03 -1.82 20.44
C GLY A 39 4.16 -2.79 19.27
N ALA A 40 3.05 -3.33 18.74
CA ALA A 40 3.06 -4.20 17.57
C ALA A 40 3.61 -3.47 16.33
N PRO A 41 4.38 -4.14 15.46
CA PRO A 41 4.78 -3.56 14.18
C PRO A 41 3.54 -3.30 13.33
N ARG A 42 3.48 -2.11 12.72
CA ARG A 42 2.38 -1.72 11.82
C ARG A 42 2.90 -0.93 10.63
N THR A 43 2.16 -1.04 9.53
CA THR A 43 2.37 -0.27 8.30
C THR A 43 1.20 0.69 8.11
N PHE A 44 1.46 2.00 8.04
CA PHE A 44 0.46 3.05 7.85
C PHE A 44 0.63 3.72 6.49
N ARG A 45 -0.47 3.93 5.77
CA ARG A 45 -0.48 4.67 4.52
C ARG A 45 -0.50 6.18 4.75
N LYS A 46 0.46 6.92 4.17
CA LYS A 46 0.55 8.37 4.34
C LYS A 46 -0.65 9.13 3.77
N ASP A 47 -1.29 8.61 2.71
CA ASP A 47 -2.50 9.22 2.13
C ASP A 47 -3.74 9.14 3.06
N ARG A 48 -3.66 8.34 4.12
CA ARG A 48 -4.72 8.16 5.13
C ARG A 48 -4.43 8.86 6.45
N ILE A 49 -3.28 9.53 6.55
CA ILE A 49 -2.96 10.41 7.67
C ILE A 49 -3.68 11.73 7.45
N THR A 50 -4.61 12.02 8.36
CA THR A 50 -5.44 13.24 8.30
C THR A 50 -4.75 14.44 8.93
N GLU A 51 -3.95 14.21 9.96
CA GLU A 51 -3.23 15.27 10.68
C GLU A 51 -1.98 14.69 11.36
N TYR A 52 -0.85 15.40 11.24
CA TYR A 52 0.33 15.16 12.06
C TYR A 52 0.30 16.06 13.28
N LEU A 53 0.45 15.49 14.46
CA LEU A 53 0.40 16.20 15.73
C LEU A 53 1.79 16.57 16.22
N ASN A 54 1.87 17.58 17.09
CA ASN A 54 3.10 17.98 17.79
C ASN A 54 4.28 18.30 16.86
N GLY A 55 4.01 18.76 15.64
CA GLY A 55 5.04 19.05 14.64
C GLY A 55 5.76 17.81 14.09
N SER A 56 5.29 16.60 14.40
CA SER A 56 5.98 15.35 14.07
C SER A 56 6.24 15.13 12.57
N ALA A 57 5.46 15.79 11.70
CA ALA A 57 5.71 15.80 10.25
C ALA A 57 7.11 16.31 9.86
N SER A 58 7.76 17.16 10.67
CA SER A 58 9.09 17.70 10.35
C SER A 58 10.20 16.64 10.35
N ALA A 59 9.94 15.48 10.97
CA ALA A 59 10.84 14.34 10.96
C ALA A 59 10.83 13.57 9.64
N LEU A 60 9.75 13.70 8.86
CA LEU A 60 9.53 12.97 7.62
C LEU A 60 10.13 13.73 6.43
N LYS A 61 10.62 12.97 5.44
CA LYS A 61 11.12 13.54 4.19
C LYS A 61 9.98 13.96 3.29
N GLU A 62 8.95 13.12 3.20
CA GLU A 62 7.75 13.35 2.40
C GLU A 62 6.51 13.01 3.23
N PRO A 63 6.07 13.90 4.15
CA PRO A 63 5.00 13.59 5.10
C PRO A 63 3.65 13.27 4.42
N HIS A 64 3.43 13.73 3.20
CA HIS A 64 2.18 13.52 2.48
C HIS A 64 2.43 12.75 1.19
N SER A 65 1.66 11.70 0.94
CA SER A 65 1.63 11.03 -0.36
C SER A 65 0.23 11.10 -0.97
N GLY A 66 0.18 11.10 -2.30
CA GLY A 66 -1.09 10.99 -3.02
C GLY A 66 -1.78 9.64 -2.78
N PRO A 67 -3.11 9.56 -3.01
CA PRO A 67 -3.84 8.31 -2.92
C PRO A 67 -3.40 7.34 -4.05
N PRO A 68 -3.71 6.04 -3.92
CA PRO A 68 -3.54 5.08 -5.00
C PRO A 68 -4.20 5.55 -6.29
N PRO A 69 -3.59 5.27 -7.46
CA PRO A 69 -4.18 5.64 -8.74
C PRO A 69 -5.52 4.90 -8.93
N LYS A 70 -6.53 5.64 -9.38
CA LYS A 70 -7.87 5.07 -9.65
C LYS A 70 -7.82 4.14 -10.86
N LEU A 71 -8.58 3.05 -10.79
CA LEU A 71 -8.74 2.15 -11.93
C LEU A 71 -9.78 2.70 -12.91
N ILE A 72 -9.45 2.68 -14.19
CA ILE A 72 -10.34 3.08 -15.27
C ILE A 72 -10.45 1.90 -16.23
N LYS A 73 -11.54 1.13 -16.14
CA LYS A 73 -11.75 -0.14 -16.88
C LYS A 73 -11.56 0.02 -18.40
N ALA A 74 -12.00 1.14 -18.95
CA ALA A 74 -11.92 1.43 -20.38
C ALA A 74 -10.71 2.31 -20.79
N ALA A 75 -9.74 2.53 -19.90
CA ALA A 75 -8.57 3.35 -20.25
C ALA A 75 -7.68 2.64 -21.29
N PRO A 76 -7.05 3.42 -22.20
CA PRO A 76 -5.98 2.93 -23.06
C PRO A 76 -4.87 2.28 -22.24
N GLU A 77 -4.24 1.22 -22.75
CA GLU A 77 -3.23 0.45 -22.01
C GLU A 77 -2.08 1.33 -21.46
N ALA A 78 -1.67 2.36 -22.20
CA ALA A 78 -0.62 3.30 -21.79
C ALA A 78 -0.97 4.14 -20.55
N GLN A 79 -2.26 4.24 -20.20
CA GLN A 79 -2.75 4.98 -19.03
C GLN A 79 -3.14 4.06 -17.86
N ARG A 80 -3.06 2.74 -18.06
CA ARG A 80 -3.42 1.75 -17.04
C ARG A 80 -2.31 1.68 -15.98
N PRO A 81 -2.65 1.73 -14.68
CA PRO A 81 -1.66 1.52 -13.64
C PRO A 81 -1.03 0.13 -13.75
N ASN A 82 0.29 0.04 -13.53
CA ASN A 82 1.00 -1.24 -13.59
C ASN A 82 0.79 -2.03 -12.29
N ILE A 83 0.54 -3.34 -12.42
CA ILE A 83 0.47 -4.28 -11.31
C ILE A 83 1.44 -5.46 -11.51
N LEU A 84 2.15 -5.84 -10.45
CA LEU A 84 3.02 -7.01 -10.39
C LEU A 84 2.48 -8.02 -9.37
N PHE A 85 2.41 -9.29 -9.77
CA PHE A 85 2.09 -10.41 -8.88
C PHE A 85 3.36 -11.10 -8.38
N THR A 86 3.39 -11.41 -7.08
CA THR A 86 4.49 -12.17 -6.47
C THR A 86 3.98 -13.12 -5.39
N GLY A 87 4.59 -14.29 -5.25
CA GLY A 87 4.22 -15.23 -4.18
C GLY A 87 2.96 -16.07 -4.43
N PHE A 88 2.50 -16.16 -5.68
CA PHE A 88 1.33 -16.96 -6.09
C PHE A 88 1.74 -18.22 -6.87
N ALA A 89 0.96 -19.29 -6.71
CA ALA A 89 1.02 -20.46 -7.58
C ALA A 89 0.63 -20.08 -9.02
N SER A 90 1.17 -20.77 -10.02
CA SER A 90 1.02 -20.41 -11.44
C SER A 90 -0.44 -20.31 -11.90
N ALA A 91 -1.28 -21.27 -11.53
CA ALA A 91 -2.70 -21.28 -11.91
C ALA A 91 -3.47 -20.08 -11.31
N LEU A 92 -3.30 -19.85 -10.00
CA LEU A 92 -3.92 -18.71 -9.32
C LEU A 92 -3.40 -17.38 -9.88
N ARG A 93 -2.09 -17.28 -10.12
CA ARG A 93 -1.49 -16.10 -10.74
C ARG A 93 -2.13 -15.77 -12.10
N ALA A 94 -2.29 -16.77 -12.97
CA ALA A 94 -2.88 -16.56 -14.29
C ALA A 94 -4.32 -16.03 -14.21
N GLN A 95 -5.10 -16.52 -13.23
CA GLN A 95 -6.45 -16.00 -12.96
C GLN A 95 -6.39 -14.53 -12.52
N LEU A 96 -5.58 -14.20 -11.52
CA LEU A 96 -5.46 -12.84 -11.00
C LEU A 96 -4.97 -11.84 -12.07
N GLU A 97 -4.06 -12.26 -12.94
CA GLU A 97 -3.57 -11.45 -14.08
C GLU A 97 -4.69 -11.17 -15.09
N THR A 98 -5.55 -12.16 -15.35
CA THR A 98 -6.72 -12.01 -16.24
C THR A 98 -7.72 -11.02 -15.66
N ASP A 99 -8.10 -11.20 -14.40
CA ASP A 99 -9.09 -10.36 -13.72
C ASP A 99 -8.62 -8.90 -13.61
N SER A 100 -7.34 -8.71 -13.30
CA SER A 100 -6.74 -7.37 -13.21
C SER A 100 -6.69 -6.67 -14.57
N THR A 101 -6.38 -7.40 -15.64
CA THR A 101 -6.38 -6.84 -17.00
C THR A 101 -7.79 -6.40 -17.40
N ALA A 102 -8.80 -7.19 -17.08
CA ALA A 102 -10.21 -6.87 -17.32
C ALA A 102 -10.69 -5.64 -16.50
N ALA A 103 -10.12 -5.43 -15.32
CA ALA A 103 -10.40 -4.27 -14.46
C ALA A 103 -9.65 -2.98 -14.88
N GLY A 104 -8.83 -3.02 -15.93
CA GLY A 104 -8.10 -1.84 -16.42
C GLY A 104 -6.73 -1.64 -15.78
N LEU A 105 -6.11 -2.69 -15.24
CA LEU A 105 -4.70 -2.70 -14.86
C LEU A 105 -3.82 -3.21 -16.00
N LYS A 106 -2.54 -2.85 -15.96
CA LYS A 106 -1.50 -3.40 -16.83
C LYS A 106 -0.63 -4.38 -16.04
N VAL A 107 -0.74 -5.66 -16.35
CA VAL A 107 0.08 -6.70 -15.70
C VAL A 107 1.51 -6.62 -16.21
N VAL A 108 2.47 -6.51 -15.29
CA VAL A 108 3.91 -6.55 -15.58
C VAL A 108 4.57 -7.74 -14.88
N LYS A 109 5.63 -8.28 -15.48
CA LYS A 109 6.37 -9.44 -14.94
C LYS A 109 7.60 -9.06 -14.11
N THR A 110 8.07 -7.84 -14.27
CA THR A 110 9.23 -7.28 -13.59
C THR A 110 8.86 -5.98 -12.88
N VAL A 111 9.68 -5.59 -11.91
CA VAL A 111 9.52 -4.30 -11.24
C VAL A 111 9.94 -3.20 -12.20
N THR A 112 8.97 -2.42 -12.69
CA THR A 112 9.19 -1.28 -13.60
C THR A 112 9.28 0.04 -12.82
N GLN A 113 9.86 1.09 -13.41
CA GLN A 113 9.92 2.41 -12.77
C GLN A 113 8.55 2.98 -12.38
N ASN A 114 7.48 2.65 -13.11
CA ASN A 114 6.12 3.14 -12.86
C ASN A 114 5.22 2.06 -12.24
N LEU A 115 5.77 1.18 -11.39
CA LEU A 115 4.99 0.13 -10.76
C LEU A 115 4.06 0.72 -9.70
N ALA A 116 2.76 0.80 -10.01
CA ALA A 116 1.76 1.36 -9.12
C ALA A 116 1.40 0.37 -7.99
N PHE A 117 1.20 -0.90 -8.33
CA PHE A 117 0.71 -1.91 -7.39
C PHE A 117 1.60 -3.16 -7.37
N VAL A 118 1.81 -3.72 -6.18
CA VAL A 118 2.35 -5.06 -5.99
C VAL A 118 1.33 -5.88 -5.23
N CYS A 119 0.76 -6.87 -5.90
CA CYS A 119 -0.07 -7.86 -5.24
C CYS A 119 0.83 -8.97 -4.68
N ALA A 120 0.89 -9.05 -3.35
CA ALA A 120 1.76 -9.96 -2.62
C ALA A 120 0.95 -11.14 -2.09
N GLY A 121 1.16 -12.31 -2.67
CA GLY A 121 0.51 -13.56 -2.25
C GLY A 121 1.20 -14.25 -1.08
N PRO A 122 0.68 -15.41 -0.64
CA PRO A 122 1.13 -16.12 0.56
C PRO A 122 2.63 -16.47 0.58
N ASN A 123 3.23 -16.70 -0.58
CA ASN A 123 4.66 -17.04 -0.71
C ASN A 123 5.52 -15.83 -1.07
N ALA A 124 5.03 -14.61 -0.88
CA ALA A 124 5.77 -13.40 -1.20
C ALA A 124 6.87 -13.17 -0.17
N GLY A 125 8.13 -13.19 -0.61
CA GLY A 125 9.27 -12.92 0.28
C GLY A 125 9.23 -11.48 0.82
N PRO A 126 9.46 -11.26 2.13
CA PRO A 126 9.32 -9.96 2.79
C PRO A 126 10.23 -8.88 2.18
N THR A 127 11.45 -9.25 1.76
CA THR A 127 12.40 -8.33 1.11
C THR A 127 11.86 -7.73 -0.18
N LYS A 128 11.08 -8.49 -0.96
CA LYS A 128 10.52 -8.01 -2.22
C LYS A 128 9.38 -7.03 -1.99
N VAL A 129 8.57 -7.26 -0.96
CA VAL A 129 7.49 -6.35 -0.55
C VAL A 129 8.07 -5.05 0.01
N ALA A 130 9.06 -5.13 0.91
CA ALA A 130 9.75 -3.95 1.43
C ALA A 130 10.40 -3.13 0.31
N LYS A 131 11.09 -3.79 -0.63
CA LYS A 131 11.67 -3.10 -1.79
C LYS A 131 10.62 -2.39 -2.65
N ALA A 132 9.47 -3.02 -2.87
CA ALA A 132 8.37 -2.41 -3.61
C ALA A 132 7.81 -1.18 -2.88
N ARG A 133 7.66 -1.24 -1.54
CA ARG A 133 7.25 -0.08 -0.73
C ARG A 133 8.23 1.07 -0.84
N VAL A 134 9.53 0.80 -0.68
CA VAL A 134 10.60 1.81 -0.83
C VAL A 134 10.58 2.47 -2.21
N GLN A 135 10.17 1.75 -3.25
CA GLN A 135 10.02 2.28 -4.61
C GLN A 135 8.70 3.02 -4.85
N GLY A 136 7.84 3.18 -3.83
CA GLY A 136 6.57 3.88 -3.95
C GLY A 136 5.46 3.03 -4.57
N SER A 137 5.55 1.70 -4.58
CA SER A 137 4.43 0.86 -5.00
C SER A 137 3.45 0.65 -3.85
N PHE A 138 2.16 0.69 -4.16
CA PHE A 138 1.12 0.28 -3.22
C PHE A 138 1.08 -1.25 -3.08
N ILE A 139 1.02 -1.75 -1.85
CA ILE A 139 0.96 -3.17 -1.57
C ILE A 139 -0.50 -3.58 -1.47
N VAL A 140 -0.85 -4.65 -2.20
CA VAL A 140 -2.21 -5.19 -2.27
C VAL A 140 -2.16 -6.61 -1.73
N GLY A 141 -2.91 -6.88 -0.65
CA GLY A 141 -3.12 -8.24 -0.17
C GLY A 141 -3.96 -9.05 -1.17
N PRO A 142 -3.87 -10.39 -1.15
CA PRO A 142 -4.68 -11.23 -2.03
C PRO A 142 -6.19 -11.02 -1.78
N ASP A 143 -6.57 -10.83 -0.52
CA ASP A 143 -7.95 -10.62 -0.09
C ASP A 143 -8.45 -9.19 -0.33
N ASP A 144 -7.55 -8.26 -0.67
CA ASP A 144 -7.87 -6.85 -0.96
C ASP A 144 -8.03 -6.61 -2.46
N LEU A 145 -7.44 -7.50 -3.30
CA LEU A 145 -7.44 -7.33 -4.74
C LEU A 145 -8.87 -7.28 -5.31
N PRO A 146 -9.80 -8.20 -4.98
CA PRO A 146 -11.16 -8.15 -5.55
C PRO A 146 -11.86 -6.81 -5.30
N GLU A 147 -11.73 -6.27 -4.09
CA GLU A 147 -12.34 -4.99 -3.71
C GLU A 147 -11.68 -3.81 -4.46
N LEU A 148 -10.36 -3.85 -4.65
CA LEU A 148 -9.66 -2.88 -5.50
C LEU A 148 -10.16 -2.95 -6.96
N LEU A 149 -10.31 -4.15 -7.52
CA LEU A 149 -10.75 -4.33 -8.92
C LEU A 149 -12.20 -3.87 -9.13
N GLU A 150 -13.04 -4.04 -8.11
CA GLU A 150 -14.46 -3.65 -8.15
C GLU A 150 -14.65 -2.15 -7.91
N SER A 151 -14.14 -1.63 -6.80
CA SER A 151 -14.37 -0.26 -6.33
C SER A 151 -13.38 0.77 -6.90
N GLY A 152 -12.22 0.31 -7.38
CA GLY A 152 -11.10 1.17 -7.77
C GLY A 152 -10.39 1.82 -6.57
N VAL A 153 -10.73 1.44 -5.34
CA VAL A 153 -10.13 1.94 -4.09
C VAL A 153 -9.35 0.81 -3.43
N LEU A 154 -8.09 1.07 -3.06
CA LEU A 154 -7.30 0.12 -2.28
C LEU A 154 -7.78 0.14 -0.82
N PRO A 155 -8.27 -0.98 -0.28
CA PRO A 155 -8.59 -1.12 1.14
C PRO A 155 -7.36 -0.86 2.01
N ASP A 156 -7.59 -0.69 3.30
CA ASP A 156 -6.51 -0.47 4.27
C ASP A 156 -6.70 -1.42 5.43
N ARG A 157 -6.31 -2.65 5.13
CA ARG A 157 -6.07 -3.63 6.15
C ARG A 157 -4.64 -3.39 6.58
N ILE A 158 -4.47 -2.80 7.76
CA ILE A 158 -3.14 -2.54 8.33
C ILE A 158 -2.40 -3.87 8.32
N PHE A 159 -1.31 -3.94 7.54
CA PHE A 159 -0.50 -5.13 7.49
C PHE A 159 0.29 -5.24 8.80
N ASP A 160 0.05 -6.33 9.53
CA ASP A 160 0.83 -6.77 10.70
C ASP A 160 2.16 -7.40 10.27
#